data_AF-A0AAU5WW58-F1
#
_entry.id   AF-A0AAU5WW58-F1
#
_cell.length_a   1.000
_cell.length_b   1.000
_cell.length_c   1.000
_cell.angle_alpha   90.00
_cell.angle_beta   90.00
_cell.angle_gamma   90.00
#
_symmetry.space_group_name_H-M   'P 1'
#
loop_
_entity.id
_entity.type
_entity.pdbx_description
1 polymer ?
#
loop_
_entity_poly.entity_id
_entity_poly.type
_entity_poly.pdbx_seq_one_letter_code
_entity_poly.pdbx_strand_id
1 'polypeptide(L)'
;MNDIERYLHRLAVALRGSGADVPRVLAETEEHLRDAIRDGVAEGLTEEEAGRRAVARFGSPRVVARRFGGGLAWREVVPEFARVVVPSGAIGLVAIGLSGLLAEALGRLFGTAFVAGGMPARYTSRRCAAVGNAGHDCLNALIHEHLHAIVRTRVVYGALGLLVLAGYLLARRRLGAARLAPRPGVVPLAGATLYGVAAAVLLIDGVSVVTYGGTRAGSGQSWSDGGIALVMFLVYARSLYRERFSRSTA
;
A
#
# COMPACT_ATOMS: atom_id res chain seq x y z
N MET A 1 -31.65 18.23 26.34
CA MET A 1 -30.98 18.28 25.03
C MET A 1 -31.68 19.30 24.16
N ASN A 2 -31.05 20.45 23.91
CA ASN A 2 -31.64 21.57 23.17
C ASN A 2 -31.71 21.29 21.66
N ASP A 3 -32.37 22.16 20.89
CA ASP A 3 -32.56 21.95 19.44
C ASP A 3 -31.23 22.00 18.65
N ILE A 4 -30.25 22.78 19.13
CA ILE A 4 -28.91 22.88 18.54
C ILE A 4 -28.16 21.56 18.67
N GLU A 5 -28.09 20.99 19.88
CA GLU A 5 -27.41 19.72 20.16
C GLU A 5 -27.99 18.60 19.29
N ARG A 6 -29.32 18.55 19.16
CA ARG A 6 -30.01 17.57 18.31
C ARG A 6 -29.73 17.80 16.82
N TYR A 7 -29.53 19.04 16.41
CA TYR A 7 -29.14 19.38 15.04
C TYR A 7 -27.69 18.97 14.76
N LEU A 8 -26.74 19.36 15.61
CA LEU A 8 -25.32 19.03 15.50
C LEU A 8 -25.09 17.52 15.55
N HIS A 9 -25.82 16.79 16.40
CA HIS A 9 -25.76 15.33 16.42
C HIS A 9 -26.20 14.72 15.09
N ARG A 10 -27.32 15.20 14.52
CA ARG A 10 -27.80 14.73 13.20
C ARG A 10 -26.86 15.13 12.07
N LEU A 11 -26.22 16.30 12.16
CA LEU A 11 -25.22 16.77 11.21
C LEU A 11 -23.95 15.92 11.29
N ALA A 12 -23.46 15.61 12.49
CA ALA A 12 -22.30 14.76 12.72
C ALA A 12 -22.49 13.37 12.10
N VAL A 13 -23.68 12.78 12.25
CA VAL A 13 -24.04 11.49 11.64
C VAL A 13 -24.16 11.59 10.11
N ALA A 14 -24.59 12.74 9.58
CA ALA A 14 -24.78 12.94 8.14
C ALA A 14 -23.49 13.31 7.39
N LEU A 15 -22.53 13.95 8.06
CA LEU A 15 -21.26 14.35 7.48
C LEU A 15 -20.44 13.12 7.07
N ARG A 16 -19.89 13.17 5.85
CA ARG A 16 -18.94 12.18 5.32
C ARG A 16 -17.66 12.94 4.97
N GLY A 17 -16.59 12.75 5.72
CA GLY A 17 -15.35 13.53 5.57
C GLY A 17 -14.18 12.99 6.40
N SER A 18 -13.00 13.60 6.24
CA SER A 18 -11.81 13.24 7.00
C SER A 18 -11.97 13.65 8.48
N GLY A 19 -11.28 12.96 9.40
CA GLY A 19 -11.46 13.15 10.84
C GLY A 19 -11.14 14.56 11.38
N ALA A 20 -10.47 15.41 10.59
CA ALA A 20 -10.21 16.81 10.94
C ALA A 20 -11.30 17.78 10.43
N ASP A 21 -12.00 17.43 9.35
CA ASP A 21 -13.01 18.31 8.74
C ASP A 21 -14.33 18.25 9.51
N VAL A 22 -14.69 17.09 10.05
CA VAL A 22 -15.94 16.92 10.79
C VAL A 22 -15.97 17.79 12.06
N PRO A 23 -14.97 17.77 12.95
CA PRO A 23 -14.95 18.65 14.13
C PRO A 23 -14.97 20.13 13.75
N ARG A 24 -14.25 20.51 12.70
CA ARG A 24 -14.21 21.89 12.21
C ARG A 24 -15.57 22.36 11.71
N VAL A 25 -16.23 21.59 10.83
CA VAL A 25 -17.55 21.94 10.30
C VAL A 25 -18.60 21.98 11.42
N LEU A 26 -18.51 21.08 12.40
CA LEU A 26 -19.40 21.12 13.56
C LEU A 26 -19.19 22.38 14.41
N ALA A 27 -17.94 22.76 14.69
CA ALA A 27 -17.62 23.97 15.44
C ALA A 27 -18.07 25.25 14.71
N GLU A 28 -17.79 25.38 13.40
CA GLU A 28 -18.24 26.51 12.58
C GLU A 28 -19.78 26.57 12.53
N THR A 29 -20.46 25.42 12.41
CA THR A 29 -21.93 25.37 12.40
C THR A 29 -22.52 25.76 13.76
N GLU A 30 -21.93 25.30 14.86
CA GLU A 30 -22.34 25.63 16.22
C GLU A 30 -22.20 27.13 16.50
N GLU A 31 -21.09 27.74 16.08
CA GLU A 31 -20.85 29.18 16.19
C GLU A 31 -21.94 29.97 15.48
N HIS A 32 -22.21 29.67 14.20
CA HIS A 32 -23.25 30.36 13.44
C HIS A 32 -24.67 30.15 13.99
N LEU A 33 -24.96 28.98 14.56
CA LEU A 33 -26.24 28.74 15.23
C LEU A 33 -26.36 29.58 16.51
N ARG A 34 -25.29 29.72 17.29
CA ARG A 34 -25.25 30.59 18.47
C ARG A 34 -25.41 32.06 18.09
N ASP A 35 -24.76 32.50 17.03
CA ASP A 35 -24.90 33.87 16.51
C ASP A 35 -26.35 34.17 16.13
N ALA A 36 -26.98 33.27 15.35
CA ALA A 36 -28.37 33.44 14.94
C ALA A 36 -29.36 33.46 16.13
N ILE A 37 -29.04 32.76 17.23
CA ILE A 37 -29.84 32.80 18.44
C ILE A 37 -29.68 34.13 19.16
N ARG A 38 -28.45 34.64 19.29
CA ARG A 38 -28.19 35.95 19.89
C ARG A 38 -28.94 37.06 19.15
N ASP A 39 -28.94 37.01 17.83
CA ASP A 39 -29.71 37.95 16.99
C ASP A 39 -31.21 37.82 17.25
N GLY A 40 -31.76 36.60 17.29
CA GLY A 40 -33.17 36.37 17.56
C GLY A 40 -33.62 36.85 18.95
N VAL A 41 -32.78 36.68 19.97
CA VAL A 41 -33.04 37.19 21.33
C VAL A 41 -32.99 38.72 21.35
N ALA A 42 -32.05 39.33 20.63
CA ALA A 42 -31.99 40.79 20.48
C ALA A 42 -33.23 41.37 19.78
N GLU A 43 -33.87 40.58 18.90
CA GLU A 43 -35.16 40.88 18.27
C GLU A 43 -36.38 40.61 19.18
N GLY A 44 -36.17 40.16 20.42
CA GLY A 44 -37.22 39.95 21.41
C GLY A 44 -37.84 38.54 21.42
N LEU A 45 -37.25 37.57 20.71
CA LEU A 45 -37.67 36.18 20.81
C LEU A 45 -37.20 35.54 22.12
N THR A 46 -37.92 34.53 22.58
CA THR A 46 -37.37 33.62 23.59
C THR A 46 -36.22 32.81 23.01
N GLU A 47 -35.31 32.34 23.86
CA GLU A 47 -34.16 31.53 23.42
C GLU A 47 -34.59 30.25 22.68
N GLU A 48 -35.67 29.60 23.11
CA GLU A 48 -36.25 28.42 22.44
C GLU A 48 -36.84 28.73 21.05
N GLU A 49 -37.52 29.87 20.90
CA GLU A 49 -38.04 30.32 19.60
C GLU A 49 -36.92 30.74 18.66
N ALA A 50 -35.92 31.45 19.17
CA ALA A 50 -34.72 31.82 18.44
C ALA A 50 -33.97 30.57 17.96
N GLY A 51 -33.83 29.55 18.81
CA GLY A 51 -33.20 28.26 18.46
C GLY A 51 -33.95 27.52 17.35
N ARG A 52 -35.28 27.39 17.46
CA ARG A 52 -36.12 26.76 16.41
C ARG A 52 -36.03 27.52 15.10
N ARG A 53 -36.05 28.86 15.14
CA ARG A 53 -35.92 29.72 13.96
C ARG A 53 -34.54 29.60 13.32
N ALA A 54 -33.46 29.59 14.12
CA ALA A 54 -32.09 29.43 13.64
C ALA A 54 -31.89 28.10 12.91
N VAL A 55 -32.35 26.98 13.49
CA VAL A 55 -32.29 25.66 12.86
C VAL A 55 -33.13 25.60 11.58
N ALA A 56 -34.34 26.17 11.58
CA ALA A 56 -35.19 26.22 10.39
C ALA A 56 -34.53 27.01 9.24
N ARG A 57 -33.86 28.12 9.55
CA ARG A 57 -33.11 28.95 8.59
C ARG A 57 -31.87 28.25 8.04
N PHE A 58 -31.16 27.50 8.88
CA PHE A 58 -29.99 26.71 8.48
C PHE A 58 -30.34 25.56 7.52
N GLY A 59 -31.57 25.05 7.59
CA GLY A 59 -32.06 23.98 6.74
C GLY A 59 -31.60 22.59 7.18
N SER A 60 -31.96 21.55 6.41
CA SER A 60 -31.77 20.17 6.88
C SER A 60 -30.29 19.77 7.03
N PRO A 61 -29.92 19.00 8.07
CA PRO A 61 -28.53 18.52 8.26
C PRO A 61 -27.98 17.76 7.06
N ARG A 62 -28.83 17.03 6.31
CA ARG A 62 -28.42 16.29 5.10
C ARG A 62 -28.04 17.20 3.94
N VAL A 63 -28.70 18.36 3.78
CA VAL A 63 -28.36 19.34 2.74
C VAL A 63 -27.02 19.99 3.06
N VAL A 64 -26.85 20.43 4.32
CA VAL A 64 -25.59 20.99 4.82
C VAL A 64 -24.47 19.96 4.65
N ALA A 65 -24.66 18.73 5.13
CA ALA A 65 -23.68 17.66 4.99
C ALA A 65 -23.33 17.31 3.54
N ARG A 66 -24.26 17.40 2.57
CA ARG A 66 -23.93 17.19 1.15
C ARG A 66 -23.10 18.31 0.55
N ARG A 67 -23.31 19.55 1.01
CA ARG A 67 -22.54 20.72 0.55
C ARG A 67 -21.11 20.67 1.06
N PHE A 68 -20.91 20.17 2.28
CA PHE A 68 -19.58 19.96 2.87
C PHE A 68 -18.98 18.59 2.51
N GLY A 69 -19.81 17.60 2.19
CA GLY A 69 -19.42 16.25 1.76
C GLY A 69 -19.12 16.17 0.27
N GLY A 70 -18.71 17.28 -0.35
CA GLY A 70 -18.25 17.31 -1.74
C GLY A 70 -17.15 16.27 -1.91
N GLY A 71 -17.40 15.27 -2.77
CA GLY A 71 -16.63 14.05 -2.86
C GLY A 71 -15.13 14.29 -2.92
N LEU A 72 -14.37 13.43 -2.22
CA LEU A 72 -12.91 13.37 -2.21
C LEU A 72 -12.36 13.88 -3.53
N ALA A 73 -11.93 15.15 -3.56
CA ALA A 73 -11.36 15.70 -4.76
C ALA A 73 -10.14 14.84 -5.06
N TRP A 74 -10.11 14.17 -6.21
CA TRP A 74 -9.01 13.26 -6.54
C TRP A 74 -7.64 13.96 -6.41
N ARG A 75 -7.62 15.29 -6.56
CA ARG A 75 -6.49 16.19 -6.32
C ARG A 75 -5.92 16.14 -4.89
N GLU A 76 -6.74 15.82 -3.89
CA GLU A 76 -6.33 15.69 -2.48
C GLU A 76 -5.91 14.26 -2.13
N VAL A 77 -6.52 13.26 -2.77
CA VAL A 77 -6.22 11.83 -2.55
C VAL A 77 -4.93 11.41 -3.25
N VAL A 78 -4.70 11.87 -4.48
CA VAL A 78 -3.54 11.47 -5.29
C VAL A 78 -2.20 11.75 -4.60
N PRO A 79 -1.94 12.94 -4.02
CA PRO A 79 -0.70 13.20 -3.31
C PRO A 79 -0.50 12.29 -2.10
N GLU A 80 -1.56 12.04 -1.34
CA GLU A 80 -1.49 11.18 -0.14
C GLU A 80 -1.25 9.72 -0.52
N PHE A 81 -1.92 9.25 -1.56
CA PHE A 81 -1.71 7.93 -2.12
C PHE A 81 -0.27 7.78 -2.67
N ALA A 82 0.23 8.78 -3.40
CA ALA A 82 1.59 8.79 -3.92
C ALA A 82 2.65 8.73 -2.81
N ARG A 83 2.44 9.43 -1.68
CA ARG A 83 3.34 9.39 -0.52
C ARG A 83 3.48 7.99 0.09
N VAL A 84 2.47 7.13 -0.06
CA VAL A 84 2.49 5.74 0.42
C VAL A 84 3.02 4.81 -0.67
N VAL A 85 2.48 4.92 -1.88
CA VAL A 85 2.74 3.96 -2.96
C VAL A 85 4.12 4.12 -3.57
N VAL A 86 4.63 5.35 -3.73
CA VAL A 86 5.96 5.57 -4.32
C VAL A 86 7.07 4.91 -3.49
N PRO A 87 7.23 5.19 -2.18
CA PRO A 87 8.28 4.55 -1.41
C PRO A 87 8.03 3.04 -1.25
N SER A 88 6.79 2.60 -1.03
CA SER A 88 6.48 1.18 -0.86
C SER A 88 6.73 0.38 -2.14
N GLY A 89 6.34 0.93 -3.28
CA GLY A 89 6.57 0.35 -4.61
C GLY A 89 8.05 0.33 -4.98
N ALA A 90 8.80 1.39 -4.69
CA ALA A 90 10.24 1.42 -4.89
C ALA A 90 10.95 0.32 -4.07
N ILE A 91 10.58 0.18 -2.79
CA ILE A 91 11.10 -0.90 -1.93
C ILE A 91 10.73 -2.28 -2.48
N GLY A 92 9.50 -2.46 -2.96
CA GLY A 92 9.06 -3.72 -3.59
C GLY A 92 9.83 -4.07 -4.84
N LEU A 93 10.10 -3.10 -5.71
CA LEU A 93 10.95 -3.30 -6.88
C LEU A 93 12.38 -3.70 -6.49
N VAL A 94 12.95 -3.07 -5.47
CA VAL A 94 14.26 -3.47 -4.93
C VAL A 94 14.21 -4.90 -4.38
N ALA A 95 13.17 -5.27 -3.64
CA ALA A 95 13.00 -6.63 -3.14
C ALA A 95 12.91 -7.67 -4.28
N ILE A 96 12.20 -7.37 -5.37
CA ILE A 96 12.18 -8.19 -6.59
C ILE A 96 13.59 -8.33 -7.17
N GLY A 97 14.37 -7.25 -7.22
CA GLY A 97 15.76 -7.30 -7.65
C GLY A 97 16.62 -8.21 -6.78
N LEU A 98 16.50 -8.10 -5.45
CA LEU A 98 17.20 -8.96 -4.49
C LEU A 98 16.79 -10.43 -4.64
N SER A 99 15.52 -10.71 -4.92
CA SER A 99 15.07 -12.09 -5.16
C SER A 99 15.68 -12.66 -6.45
N GLY A 100 15.95 -11.82 -7.46
CA GLY A 100 16.70 -12.23 -8.65
C GLY A 100 18.15 -12.60 -8.34
N LEU A 101 18.83 -11.84 -7.50
CA LEU A 101 20.20 -12.15 -7.06
C LEU A 101 20.23 -13.44 -6.22
N LEU A 102 19.25 -13.63 -5.34
CA LEU A 102 19.11 -14.86 -4.56
C LEU A 102 18.81 -16.06 -5.46
N ALA A 103 17.94 -15.92 -6.46
CA ALA A 103 17.66 -16.96 -7.45
C ALA A 103 18.91 -17.36 -8.23
N GLU A 104 19.73 -16.40 -8.67
CA GLU A 104 21.02 -16.67 -9.31
C GLU A 104 21.96 -17.45 -8.38
N ALA A 105 22.07 -17.05 -7.11
CA ALA A 105 22.90 -17.74 -6.13
C ALA A 105 22.43 -19.18 -5.89
N LEU A 106 21.12 -19.40 -5.74
CA LEU A 106 20.53 -20.73 -5.63
C LEU A 106 20.77 -21.57 -6.89
N GLY A 107 20.70 -20.97 -8.07
CA GLY A 107 20.98 -21.63 -9.34
C GLY A 107 22.44 -22.09 -9.45
N ARG A 108 23.39 -21.33 -8.90
CA ARG A 108 24.81 -21.72 -8.84
C ARG A 108 25.09 -22.81 -7.81
N LEU A 109 24.38 -22.80 -6.68
CA LEU A 109 24.59 -23.74 -5.58
C LEU A 109 23.88 -25.09 -5.79
N PHE A 110 22.65 -25.05 -6.31
CA PHE A 110 21.76 -26.22 -6.41
C PHE A 110 21.42 -26.60 -7.86
N GLY A 111 21.96 -25.87 -8.83
CA GLY A 111 21.75 -26.08 -10.27
C GLY A 111 20.63 -25.23 -10.85
N THR A 112 20.74 -24.88 -12.13
CA THR A 112 19.77 -24.01 -12.82
C THR A 112 18.36 -24.61 -12.87
N ALA A 113 18.26 -25.95 -12.93
CA ALA A 113 16.99 -26.67 -12.91
C ALA A 113 16.23 -26.58 -11.57
N PHE A 114 16.94 -26.32 -10.46
CA PHE A 114 16.30 -26.10 -9.16
C PHE A 114 15.48 -24.81 -9.18
N VAL A 115 15.95 -23.77 -9.87
CA VAL A 115 15.33 -22.44 -9.89
C VAL A 115 14.42 -22.25 -11.10
N ALA A 116 14.90 -22.61 -12.29
CA ALA A 116 14.23 -22.36 -13.57
C ALA A 116 13.64 -23.64 -14.19
N GLY A 117 13.46 -24.68 -13.38
CA GLY A 117 12.81 -25.93 -13.79
C GLY A 117 11.29 -25.81 -13.97
N GLY A 118 10.62 -26.91 -14.27
CA GLY A 118 9.15 -26.98 -14.30
C GLY A 118 8.45 -26.26 -15.47
N MET A 119 9.19 -25.80 -16.49
CA MET A 119 8.58 -25.11 -17.63
C MET A 119 7.63 -26.02 -18.44
N PRO A 120 6.39 -25.59 -18.74
CA PRO A 120 5.47 -26.29 -19.64
C PRO A 120 5.82 -26.09 -21.13
N ALA A 121 7.07 -25.75 -21.45
CA ALA A 121 7.47 -25.41 -22.80
C ALA A 121 7.39 -26.65 -23.70
N ARG A 122 6.58 -26.58 -24.76
CA ARG A 122 6.62 -27.56 -25.85
C ARG A 122 8.01 -27.49 -26.49
N TYR A 123 8.79 -28.54 -26.32
CA TYR A 123 10.12 -28.71 -26.88
C TYR A 123 10.02 -28.87 -28.40
N THR A 124 9.99 -27.75 -29.12
CA THR A 124 10.04 -27.79 -30.59
C THR A 124 11.50 -27.78 -31.03
N SER A 125 11.82 -28.59 -32.06
CA SER A 125 13.15 -28.64 -32.68
C SER A 125 13.64 -27.25 -33.11
N ARG A 126 12.74 -26.38 -33.59
CA ARG A 126 13.02 -24.98 -33.93
C ARG A 126 13.53 -24.15 -32.75
N ARG A 127 12.99 -24.37 -31.55
CA ARG A 127 13.41 -23.63 -30.35
C ARG A 127 14.76 -24.14 -29.83
N CYS A 128 15.02 -25.45 -29.90
CA CYS A 128 16.33 -26.04 -29.61
C CYS A 128 17.43 -25.53 -30.56
N ALA A 129 17.12 -25.38 -31.86
CA ALA A 129 18.05 -24.80 -32.82
C ALA A 129 18.39 -23.33 -32.50
N ALA A 130 17.42 -22.55 -32.00
CA ALA A 130 17.61 -21.13 -31.67
C ALA A 130 18.52 -20.89 -30.45
N VAL A 131 18.54 -21.82 -29.47
CA VAL A 131 19.49 -21.78 -28.34
C VAL A 131 20.82 -22.50 -28.66
N GLY A 132 21.05 -22.89 -29.92
CA GLY A 132 22.33 -23.43 -30.37
C GLY A 132 22.62 -24.88 -29.97
N ASN A 133 21.61 -25.63 -29.52
CA ASN A 133 21.78 -27.03 -29.10
C ASN A 133 20.62 -27.88 -29.61
N ALA A 134 20.76 -28.45 -30.81
CA ALA A 134 19.77 -29.34 -31.41
C ALA A 134 19.86 -30.81 -30.91
N GLY A 135 20.77 -31.12 -29.97
CA GLY A 135 21.01 -32.46 -29.43
C GLY A 135 20.42 -32.72 -28.04
N HIS A 136 20.96 -33.73 -27.34
CA HIS A 136 20.49 -34.23 -26.03
C HIS A 136 20.49 -33.18 -24.89
N ASP A 137 21.17 -32.05 -25.04
CA ASP A 137 21.28 -30.99 -24.03
C ASP A 137 20.33 -29.80 -24.23
N CYS A 138 19.41 -29.85 -25.19
CA CYS A 138 18.46 -28.76 -25.44
C CYS A 138 17.69 -28.34 -24.17
N LEU A 139 17.27 -29.31 -23.34
CA LEU A 139 16.56 -29.04 -22.10
C LEU A 139 17.41 -28.20 -21.13
N ASN A 140 18.68 -28.56 -20.95
CA ASN A 140 19.59 -27.85 -20.05
C ASN A 140 19.88 -26.44 -20.56
N ALA A 141 20.07 -26.28 -21.88
CA ALA A 141 20.27 -24.97 -22.51
C ALA A 141 19.04 -24.05 -22.32
N LEU A 142 17.82 -24.59 -22.47
CA LEU A 142 16.59 -23.83 -22.25
C LEU A 142 16.40 -23.43 -20.78
N ILE A 143 16.70 -24.33 -19.83
CA ILE A 143 16.64 -24.02 -18.40
C ILE A 143 17.65 -22.92 -18.05
N HIS A 144 18.86 -22.98 -18.60
CA HIS A 144 19.87 -21.96 -18.38
C HIS A 144 19.44 -20.59 -18.95
N GLU A 145 18.91 -20.56 -20.17
CA GLU A 145 18.37 -19.33 -20.77
C GLU A 145 17.20 -18.77 -19.94
N HIS A 146 16.32 -19.64 -19.44
CA HIS A 146 15.20 -19.22 -18.61
C HIS A 146 15.64 -18.63 -17.26
N LEU A 147 16.62 -19.26 -16.59
CA LEU A 147 17.22 -18.68 -15.38
C LEU A 147 17.76 -17.28 -15.69
N HIS A 148 18.51 -17.14 -16.77
CA HIS A 148 19.09 -15.85 -17.14
C HIS A 148 18.02 -14.80 -17.44
N ALA A 149 16.91 -15.18 -18.07
CA ALA A 149 15.76 -14.30 -18.29
C ALA A 149 15.07 -13.86 -16.97
N ILE A 150 14.88 -14.79 -16.02
CA ILE A 150 14.32 -14.50 -14.69
C ILE A 150 15.22 -13.48 -13.97
N VAL A 151 16.51 -13.80 -13.87
CA VAL A 151 17.48 -12.97 -13.14
C VAL A 151 17.59 -11.59 -13.77
N ARG A 152 17.74 -11.50 -15.10
CA ARG A 152 17.86 -10.22 -15.81
C ARG A 152 16.65 -9.31 -15.60
N THR A 153 15.44 -9.87 -15.74
CA THR A 153 14.20 -9.11 -15.56
C THR A 153 14.08 -8.56 -14.15
N ARG A 154 14.39 -9.38 -13.14
CA ARG A 154 14.38 -8.98 -11.73
C ARG A 154 15.41 -7.91 -11.42
N VAL A 155 16.65 -8.06 -11.90
CA VAL A 155 17.72 -7.06 -11.73
C VAL A 155 17.32 -5.72 -12.33
N VAL A 156 16.68 -5.71 -13.52
CA VAL A 156 16.15 -4.47 -14.13
C VAL A 156 15.10 -3.81 -13.24
N TYR A 157 14.15 -4.58 -12.68
CA TYR A 157 13.18 -4.04 -11.73
C TYR A 157 13.86 -3.52 -10.45
N GLY A 158 14.86 -4.22 -9.93
CA GLY A 158 15.67 -3.77 -8.80
C GLY A 158 16.35 -2.43 -9.05
N ALA A 159 17.00 -2.28 -10.21
CA ALA A 159 17.64 -1.04 -10.62
C ALA A 159 16.62 0.11 -10.77
N LEU A 160 15.45 -0.15 -11.37
CA LEU A 160 14.36 0.82 -11.42
C LEU A 160 13.88 1.22 -10.03
N GLY A 161 13.73 0.26 -9.11
CA GLY A 161 13.38 0.52 -7.71
C GLY A 161 14.39 1.44 -7.01
N LEU A 162 15.69 1.20 -7.22
CA LEU A 162 16.75 2.06 -6.68
C LEU A 162 16.70 3.48 -7.25
N LEU A 163 16.43 3.64 -8.54
CA LEU A 163 16.28 4.96 -9.17
C LEU A 163 15.08 5.73 -8.60
N VAL A 164 13.93 5.07 -8.47
CA VAL A 164 12.73 5.67 -7.87
C VAL A 164 12.98 6.03 -6.40
N LEU A 165 13.62 5.15 -5.64
CA LEU A 165 13.96 5.41 -4.23
C LEU A 165 14.94 6.58 -4.09
N ALA A 166 15.97 6.66 -4.94
CA ALA A 166 16.91 7.78 -4.95
C ALA A 166 16.20 9.10 -5.28
N GLY A 167 15.31 9.10 -6.28
CA GLY A 167 14.46 10.24 -6.62
C GLY A 167 13.56 10.67 -5.46
N TYR A 168 12.92 9.71 -4.79
CA TYR A 168 12.09 9.96 -3.59
C TYR A 168 12.91 10.56 -2.45
N LEU A 169 14.09 10.01 -2.14
CA LEU A 169 14.96 10.52 -1.09
C LEU A 169 15.50 11.92 -1.41
N LEU A 170 15.83 12.18 -2.68
CA LEU A 170 16.23 13.52 -3.14
C LEU A 170 15.08 14.51 -3.01
N ALA A 171 13.87 14.14 -3.44
CA ALA A 171 12.67 14.96 -3.27
C ALA A 171 12.38 15.22 -1.79
N ARG A 172 12.52 14.22 -0.92
CA ARG A 172 12.37 14.35 0.54
C ARG A 172 13.38 15.31 1.15
N ARG A 173 14.62 15.29 0.66
CA ARG A 173 15.67 16.24 1.08
C ARG A 173 15.37 17.67 0.60
N ARG A 174 14.88 17.85 -0.63
CA ARG A 174 14.63 19.17 -1.24
C ARG A 174 13.32 19.82 -0.78
N LEU A 175 12.24 19.05 -0.65
CA LEU A 175 10.90 19.54 -0.32
C LEU A 175 10.60 19.49 1.19
N GLY A 176 11.46 18.84 1.97
CA GLY A 176 11.32 18.68 3.42
C GLY A 176 10.61 17.37 3.79
N ALA A 177 11.15 16.69 4.82
CA ALA A 177 10.68 15.37 5.25
C ALA A 177 9.21 15.35 5.69
N ALA A 178 8.72 16.43 6.32
CA ALA A 178 7.34 16.52 6.79
C ALA A 178 6.31 16.54 5.64
N ARG A 179 6.66 17.09 4.47
CA ARG A 179 5.73 17.22 3.33
C ARG A 179 5.50 15.91 2.57
N LEU A 180 6.40 14.95 2.72
CA LEU A 180 6.40 13.66 2.00
C LEU A 180 6.31 12.45 2.93
N ALA A 181 6.19 12.68 4.24
CA ALA A 181 6.01 11.61 5.21
C ALA A 181 4.58 11.05 5.10
N PRO A 182 4.42 9.73 4.91
CA PRO A 182 3.12 9.09 5.02
C PRO A 182 2.64 9.10 6.48
N ARG A 183 1.34 8.87 6.68
CA ARG A 183 0.77 8.73 8.02
C ARG A 183 1.49 7.62 8.81
N PRO A 184 1.85 7.86 10.09
CA PRO A 184 2.48 6.85 10.93
C PRO A 184 1.65 5.57 11.00
N GLY A 185 2.30 4.40 11.04
CA GLY A 185 1.65 3.10 11.11
C GLY A 185 1.09 2.56 9.80
N VAL A 186 0.75 3.39 8.81
CA VAL A 186 0.12 2.93 7.55
C VAL A 186 1.09 2.10 6.70
N VAL A 187 2.28 2.64 6.43
CA VAL A 187 3.32 1.95 5.65
C VAL A 187 3.76 0.64 6.29
N PRO A 188 4.14 0.60 7.60
CA PRO A 188 4.58 -0.65 8.19
C PRO A 188 3.48 -1.70 8.32
N LEU A 189 2.22 -1.29 8.54
CA LEU A 189 1.09 -2.23 8.51
C LEU A 189 0.87 -2.79 7.10
N ALA A 190 0.77 -1.93 6.08
CA ALA A 190 0.56 -2.35 4.70
C ALA A 190 1.70 -3.25 4.21
N GLY A 191 2.95 -2.89 4.50
CA GLY A 191 4.13 -3.68 4.19
C GLY A 191 4.09 -5.04 4.89
N ALA A 192 3.87 -5.08 6.21
CA ALA A 192 3.79 -6.35 6.94
C ALA A 192 2.68 -7.26 6.41
N THR A 193 1.49 -6.74 6.12
CA THR A 193 0.41 -7.54 5.55
C THR A 193 0.76 -8.06 4.16
N LEU A 194 1.20 -7.19 3.25
CA LEU A 194 1.51 -7.56 1.87
C LEU A 194 2.63 -8.61 1.80
N TYR A 195 3.76 -8.34 2.45
CA TYR A 195 4.90 -9.24 2.44
C TYR A 195 4.68 -10.50 3.26
N GLY A 196 3.89 -10.43 4.34
CA GLY A 196 3.52 -11.61 5.13
C GLY A 196 2.67 -12.60 4.31
N VAL A 197 1.66 -12.09 3.61
CA VAL A 197 0.83 -12.91 2.70
C VAL A 197 1.68 -13.46 1.55
N ALA A 198 2.50 -12.63 0.91
CA ALA A 198 3.38 -13.07 -0.18
C ALA A 198 4.36 -14.16 0.28
N ALA A 199 4.99 -13.98 1.45
CA ALA A 199 5.89 -14.98 2.03
C ALA A 199 5.16 -16.30 2.29
N ALA A 200 3.98 -16.25 2.91
CA ALA A 200 3.20 -17.47 3.18
C ALA A 200 2.86 -18.21 1.88
N VAL A 201 2.30 -17.52 0.88
CA VAL A 201 1.91 -18.13 -0.40
C VAL A 201 3.11 -18.72 -1.13
N LEU A 202 4.20 -17.96 -1.27
CA LEU A 202 5.37 -18.38 -2.05
C LEU A 202 6.17 -19.49 -1.37
N LEU A 203 6.25 -19.50 -0.02
CA LEU A 203 6.91 -20.58 0.70
C LEU A 203 6.07 -21.87 0.67
N ILE A 204 4.73 -21.77 0.79
CA ILE A 204 3.84 -22.92 0.64
C ILE A 204 3.93 -23.48 -0.79
N ASP A 205 3.98 -22.61 -1.79
CA ASP A 205 4.19 -23.01 -3.18
C ASP A 205 5.54 -23.71 -3.35
N GLY A 206 6.63 -23.16 -2.81
CA GLY A 206 7.96 -23.79 -2.81
C GLY A 206 7.97 -25.19 -2.20
N VAL A 207 7.28 -25.38 -1.06
CA VAL A 207 7.10 -26.71 -0.43
C VAL A 207 6.29 -27.63 -1.34
N SER A 208 5.20 -27.13 -1.91
CA SER A 208 4.32 -27.91 -2.79
C SER A 208 5.06 -28.39 -4.05
N VAL A 209 5.85 -27.51 -4.68
CA VAL A 209 6.65 -27.84 -5.86
C VAL A 209 7.73 -28.88 -5.53
N VAL A 210 8.39 -28.79 -4.37
CA VAL A 210 9.34 -29.83 -3.92
C VAL A 210 8.63 -31.16 -3.70
N THR A 211 7.45 -31.13 -3.07
CA THR A 211 6.70 -32.34 -2.67
C THR A 211 6.09 -33.07 -3.86
N TYR A 212 5.51 -32.33 -4.81
CA TYR A 212 4.74 -32.90 -5.92
C TYR A 212 5.46 -32.85 -7.27
N GLY A 213 6.39 -31.92 -7.48
CA GLY A 213 7.07 -31.70 -8.76
C GLY A 213 8.45 -32.33 -8.88
N GLY A 214 9.06 -32.74 -7.76
CA GLY A 214 10.43 -33.25 -7.71
C GLY A 214 11.50 -32.16 -7.86
N THR A 215 12.77 -32.58 -7.88
CA THR A 215 13.95 -31.68 -7.77
C THR A 215 14.19 -30.76 -8.97
N ARG A 216 13.51 -30.99 -10.11
CA ARG A 216 13.62 -30.19 -11.34
C ARG A 216 12.38 -29.34 -11.64
N ALA A 217 11.50 -29.15 -10.67
CA ALA A 217 10.26 -28.41 -10.88
C ALA A 217 10.38 -26.89 -10.69
N GLY A 218 11.59 -26.36 -10.45
CA GLY A 218 11.79 -24.90 -10.35
C GLY A 218 11.41 -24.30 -8.99
N SER A 219 11.34 -25.11 -7.92
CA SER A 219 10.94 -24.63 -6.59
C SER A 219 11.82 -23.49 -6.06
N GLY A 220 13.09 -23.43 -6.48
CA GLY A 220 14.04 -22.40 -6.11
C GLY A 220 13.58 -20.98 -6.42
N GLN A 221 12.72 -20.80 -7.44
CA GLN A 221 12.10 -19.51 -7.71
C GLN A 221 11.20 -19.08 -6.53
N SER A 222 10.26 -19.94 -6.13
CA SER A 222 9.33 -19.67 -5.03
C SER A 222 10.05 -19.52 -3.69
N TRP A 223 11.10 -20.31 -3.44
CA TRP A 223 11.97 -20.14 -2.27
C TRP A 223 12.71 -18.80 -2.25
N SER A 224 13.23 -18.34 -3.39
CA SER A 224 13.91 -17.05 -3.49
C SER A 224 12.97 -15.87 -3.22
N ASP A 225 11.76 -15.89 -3.81
CA ASP A 225 10.77 -14.82 -3.64
C ASP A 225 10.18 -14.85 -2.24
N GLY A 226 9.80 -16.04 -1.75
CA GLY A 226 9.27 -16.24 -0.41
C GLY A 226 10.27 -15.87 0.68
N GLY A 227 11.54 -16.21 0.50
CA GLY A 227 12.62 -15.83 1.43
C GLY A 227 12.80 -14.32 1.54
N ILE A 228 12.85 -13.59 0.42
CA ILE A 228 12.94 -12.13 0.45
C ILE A 228 11.67 -11.51 1.02
N ALA A 229 10.49 -12.00 0.65
CA ALA A 229 9.23 -11.52 1.21
C ALA A 229 9.18 -11.71 2.73
N LEU A 230 9.68 -12.84 3.26
CA LEU A 230 9.74 -13.09 4.70
C LEU A 230 10.66 -12.08 5.41
N VAL A 231 11.84 -11.79 4.85
CA VAL A 231 12.73 -10.76 5.40
C VAL A 231 12.04 -9.40 5.43
N MET A 232 11.38 -9.02 4.34
CA MET A 232 10.63 -7.75 4.27
C MET A 232 9.49 -7.69 5.29
N PHE A 233 8.74 -8.79 5.44
CA PHE A 233 7.72 -8.93 6.48
C PHE A 233 8.29 -8.65 7.88
N LEU A 234 9.40 -9.29 8.24
CA LEU A 234 10.04 -9.12 9.55
C LEU A 234 10.50 -7.68 9.78
N VAL A 235 11.06 -7.03 8.74
CA VAL A 235 11.47 -5.62 8.81
C VAL A 235 10.27 -4.71 9.08
N TYR A 236 9.17 -4.87 8.34
CA TYR A 236 7.97 -4.05 8.53
C TYR A 236 7.24 -4.36 9.84
N ALA A 237 7.14 -5.62 10.24
CA ALA A 237 6.56 -6.03 11.52
C ALA A 237 7.34 -5.44 12.71
N ARG A 238 8.68 -5.46 12.65
CA ARG A 238 9.53 -4.81 13.66
C ARG A 238 9.31 -3.30 13.72
N SER A 239 9.18 -2.64 12.56
CA SER A 239 8.87 -1.21 12.50
C SER A 239 7.52 -0.90 13.15
N LEU A 240 6.48 -1.68 12.82
CA LEU A 240 5.14 -1.54 13.39
C LEU A 240 5.15 -1.73 14.91
N TYR A 241 5.88 -2.73 15.39
CA TYR A 241 6.01 -3.01 16.82
C TYR A 241 6.66 -1.84 17.57
N ARG A 242 7.77 -1.29 17.03
CA ARG A 242 8.47 -0.14 17.64
C ARG A 242 7.59 1.10 17.74
N GLU A 243 6.82 1.40 16.68
CA GLU A 243 5.90 2.56 16.67
C GLU A 243 4.78 2.44 17.70
N ARG A 244 4.24 1.23 17.92
CA ARG A 244 3.22 1.01 18.94
C ARG A 244 3.79 1.10 20.36
N PHE A 245 4.97 0.52 20.60
CA PHE A 245 5.58 0.55 21.92
C PHE A 245 6.01 1.95 22.36
N SER A 246 6.56 2.76 21.44
CA SER A 246 6.96 4.15 21.76
C SER A 246 5.79 5.05 22.15
N ARG A 247 4.56 4.71 21.74
CA ARG A 247 3.34 5.45 22.10
C ARG A 247 2.73 5.03 23.42
N SER A 248 3.10 3.88 23.97
CA SER A 248 2.58 3.40 25.25
C SER A 248 3.34 3.96 26.45
N THR A 249 4.50 4.58 26.21
CA THR A 249 5.42 5.10 27.23
C THR A 249 5.48 6.63 27.28
N ALA A 250 4.67 7.32 26.47
CA ALA A 250 4.56 8.78 26.38
C ALA A 250 3.14 9.20 26.73
#